data_AF-A0AAW2LIF6-F1
#
_entry.id   AF-A0AAW2LIF6-F1
#
_cell.length_a   1.000
_cell.length_b   1.000
_cell.length_c   1.000
_cell.angle_alpha   90.00
_cell.angle_beta   90.00
_cell.angle_gamma   90.00
#
_symmetry.space_group_name_H-M   'P 1'
#
loop_
_entity.id
_entity.type
_entity.pdbx_description
1 polymer ?
#
loop_
_entity_poly.entity_id
_entity_poly.type
_entity_poly.pdbx_seq_one_letter_code
_entity_poly.pdbx_strand_id
1 'polypeptide(L)' 'MAIVPERTINDMTSPDLNQQPLCIEYPDLEVNFELKSGLIHLLPTFRGLAGEDPHKHLKEFMWFAPVCDHKGSPKNKSN' A
#
# COMPACT_ATOMS: atom_id res chain seq x y z
N MET A 1 -35.07 -21.08 6.94
CA MET A 1 -33.67 -21.03 7.41
C MET A 1 -32.79 -21.02 6.18
N ALA A 2 -32.08 -19.92 5.90
CA ALA A 2 -31.21 -19.85 4.73
C ALA A 2 -29.92 -20.65 5.02
N ILE A 3 -29.58 -21.59 4.14
CA ILE A 3 -28.31 -22.30 4.18
C ILE A 3 -27.25 -21.31 3.72
N VAL A 4 -26.41 -20.83 4.65
CA VAL A 4 -25.20 -20.10 4.30
C VAL A 4 -24.17 -21.15 3.89
N PRO A 5 -23.73 -21.21 2.63
CA PRO A 5 -22.73 -22.17 2.21
C PRO A 5 -21.45 -21.93 3.01
N GLU A 6 -20.95 -22.97 3.65
CA GLU A 6 -19.70 -22.93 4.42
C GLU A 6 -18.54 -22.79 3.43
N ARG A 7 -17.93 -21.59 3.37
CA ARG A 7 -16.77 -21.34 2.50
C ARG A 7 -15.58 -22.18 2.95
N THR A 8 -15.03 -22.98 2.06
CA THR A 8 -13.85 -23.83 2.35
C THR A 8 -12.59 -22.97 2.37
N ILE A 9 -11.54 -23.37 3.10
CA ILE A 9 -10.26 -22.61 3.17
C ILE A 9 -9.70 -22.31 1.77
N ASN A 10 -9.83 -23.25 0.83
CA ASN A 10 -9.39 -23.08 -0.55
C ASN A 10 -10.16 -21.97 -1.30
N ASP A 11 -11.42 -21.74 -0.93
CA ASP A 11 -12.26 -20.67 -1.49
C ASP A 11 -11.86 -19.29 -0.93
N MET A 12 -11.28 -19.25 0.27
CA MET A 12 -10.76 -18.03 0.89
C MET A 12 -9.36 -17.65 0.42
N THR A 13 -8.59 -18.59 -0.12
CA THR A 13 -7.21 -18.36 -0.58
C THR A 13 -7.09 -18.17 -2.09
N SER A 14 -8.15 -18.46 -2.85
CA SER A 14 -8.26 -18.05 -4.25
C SER A 14 -8.80 -16.62 -4.31
N PRO A 15 -7.99 -15.62 -4.70
CA PRO A 15 -8.51 -14.27 -4.89
C PRO A 15 -9.57 -14.30 -6.00
N ASP A 16 -10.76 -13.77 -5.72
CA ASP A 16 -11.78 -13.57 -6.75
C ASP A 16 -11.31 -12.47 -7.71
N LEU A 17 -10.70 -12.90 -8.82
CA LEU A 17 -10.16 -12.01 -9.85
C LEU A 17 -11.25 -11.20 -10.57
N ASN A 18 -12.54 -11.48 -10.33
CA ASN A 18 -13.67 -10.77 -10.92
C ASN A 18 -14.17 -9.59 -10.06
N GLN A 19 -13.67 -9.41 -8.83
CA GLN A 19 -14.19 -8.40 -7.89
C GLN A 19 -13.50 -7.04 -7.94
N GLN A 20 -12.28 -6.97 -8.45
CA GLN A 20 -11.55 -5.74 -8.76
C GLN A 20 -10.21 -6.17 -9.33
N PRO A 21 -9.62 -5.43 -10.28
CA PRO A 21 -8.21 -5.61 -10.54
C PRO A 21 -7.47 -5.44 -9.20
N LEU A 22 -6.68 -6.46 -8.81
CA LEU A 22 -5.67 -6.34 -7.75
C LEU A 22 -4.59 -5.30 -8.09
N CYS A 23 -4.68 -4.72 -9.29
CA CYS A 23 -3.79 -3.73 -9.83
C CYS A 23 -4.06 -2.38 -9.17
N ILE A 24 -3.00 -1.80 -8.62
CA ILE A 24 -2.95 -0.38 -8.30
C ILE A 24 -2.88 0.34 -9.64
N GLU A 25 -3.91 1.10 -9.96
CA GLU A 25 -3.90 1.96 -11.14
C GLU A 25 -2.93 3.10 -10.87
N TYR A 26 -1.76 3.05 -11.52
CA TYR A 26 -0.84 4.17 -11.51
C TYR A 26 -1.47 5.30 -12.33
N PRO A 27 -1.73 6.48 -11.75
CA PRO A 27 -2.20 7.60 -12.54
C PRO A 27 -1.14 7.94 -13.59
N ASP A 28 -1.57 8.34 -14.78
CA ASP A 28 -0.69 8.89 -15.79
C ASP A 28 -0.20 10.27 -15.32
N LEU A 29 0.85 10.25 -14.50
CA LEU A 29 1.48 11.42 -13.92
C LEU A 29 2.62 11.85 -14.84
N GLU A 30 2.49 13.01 -15.48
CA GLU A 30 3.60 13.72 -16.16
C GLU A 30 4.65 14.28 -15.16
N VAL A 31 4.69 13.76 -13.94
CA VAL A 31 5.59 14.19 -12.87
C VAL A 31 6.57 13.07 -12.55
N ASN A 32 7.86 13.35 -12.72
CA ASN A 32 8.90 12.47 -12.21
C ASN A 32 8.94 12.53 -10.68
N PHE A 33 8.75 11.39 -10.02
CA PHE A 33 8.98 11.27 -8.59
C PHE A 33 10.47 11.15 -8.32
N GLU A 34 11.05 12.12 -7.61
CA GLU A 34 12.44 12.07 -7.17
C GLU A 34 12.51 11.77 -5.67
N LEU A 35 13.14 10.65 -5.33
CA LEU A 35 13.50 10.35 -3.95
C LEU A 35 14.79 11.10 -3.62
N LYS A 36 14.70 12.10 -2.73
CA LYS A 36 15.89 12.84 -2.28
C LYS A 36 16.85 11.86 -1.59
N SER A 37 18.13 11.88 -1.98
CA SER A 37 19.16 10.99 -1.41
C SER A 37 19.29 11.12 0.11
N GLY A 38 19.10 12.34 0.62
CA GLY A 38 19.04 12.64 2.06
C GLY A 38 17.82 12.07 2.79
N LEU A 39 16.87 11.41 2.11
CA LEU A 39 15.75 10.70 2.74
C LEU A 39 15.93 9.18 2.71
N ILE A 40 16.84 8.65 1.88
CA ILE A 40 17.06 7.20 1.74
C ILE A 40 17.39 6.54 3.08
N HIS A 41 18.21 7.21 3.90
CA HIS A 41 18.62 6.70 5.21
C HIS A 41 17.50 6.71 6.26
N LEU A 42 16.39 7.41 6.01
CA LEU A 42 15.22 7.48 6.88
C LEU A 42 14.12 6.49 6.46
N LEU A 43 14.25 5.86 5.28
CA LEU A 43 13.25 4.92 4.82
C LEU A 43 13.24 3.65 5.68
N PRO A 44 12.07 3.20 6.15
CA PRO A 44 11.97 1.92 6.82
C PRO A 44 12.44 0.81 5.88
N THR A 45 13.29 -0.09 6.39
CA THR A 45 13.87 -1.19 5.61
C THR A 45 13.26 -2.51 6.05
N PHE A 46 12.61 -3.23 5.13
CA PHE A 46 12.03 -4.54 5.41
C PHE A 46 13.01 -5.66 5.04
N ARG A 47 13.47 -6.40 6.07
CA ARG A 47 14.36 -7.57 6.06
C ARG A 47 13.77 -8.85 5.47
N GLY A 48 12.45 -9.02 5.61
CA GLY A 48 11.79 -10.32 5.51
C GLY A 48 12.18 -11.27 6.64
N LEU A 49 12.63 -10.75 7.80
CA LEU A 49 13.06 -11.57 8.93
C LEU A 49 11.85 -12.15 9.67
N ALA A 50 12.04 -13.33 10.28
CA ALA A 50 11.03 -13.91 11.17
C ALA A 50 10.76 -12.96 12.35
N GLY A 51 9.54 -12.41 12.41
CA GLY A 51 9.12 -11.42 13.41
C GLY A 51 9.03 -9.98 12.91
N GLU A 52 9.47 -9.70 11.68
CA GLU A 52 9.12 -8.44 11.01
C GLU A 52 7.68 -8.50 10.51
N ASP A 53 6.87 -7.51 10.90
CA ASP A 53 5.51 -7.36 10.40
C ASP A 53 5.50 -6.49 9.12
N PRO A 54 5.07 -7.04 7.97
CA PRO A 54 4.94 -6.27 6.73
C PRO A 54 3.98 -5.07 6.88
N HIS A 55 2.90 -5.20 7.66
CA HIS A 55 1.89 -4.15 7.81
C HIS A 55 2.43 -2.95 8.57
N LYS A 56 3.22 -3.20 9.62
CA LYS A 56 3.94 -2.15 10.35
C LYS A 56 4.88 -1.37 9.43
N HIS A 57 5.64 -2.06 8.59
CA HIS A 57 6.57 -1.42 7.65
C HIS A 57 5.84 -0.55 6.61
N LEU A 58 4.71 -1.02 6.08
CA LEU A 58 3.88 -0.23 5.16
C LEU A 58 3.35 1.04 5.84
N LYS A 59 2.89 0.94 7.08
CA LYS A 59 2.38 2.08 7.85
C LYS A 59 3.47 3.12 8.14
N GLU A 60 4.67 2.67 8.50
CA GLU A 60 5.83 3.55 8.67
C GLU A 60 6.20 4.23 7.35
N PHE A 61 6.17 3.51 6.22
CA PHE A 61 6.44 4.09 4.90
C PHE A 61 5.42 5.16 4.53
N MET A 62 4.13 4.95 4.79
CA MET A 62 3.07 5.94 4.52
C MET A 62 3.24 7.24 5.31
N TRP A 63 3.89 7.20 6.48
CA TRP A 63 4.20 8.40 7.24
C TRP A 63 5.30 9.25 6.59
N PHE A 64 6.30 8.60 6.00
CA PHE A 64 7.39 9.27 5.29
C PHE A 64 7.03 9.65 3.85
N ALA A 65 6.06 8.96 3.25
CA ALA A 65 5.55 9.31 1.93
C ALA A 65 4.80 10.65 2.00
N PRO A 66 5.03 11.59 1.07
CA PRO A 66 4.14 12.72 0.92
C PRO A 66 2.74 12.20 0.59
N VAL A 67 1.73 12.61 1.36
CA VAL A 67 0.33 12.33 1.03
C VAL A 67 0.00 13.16 -0.21
N CYS A 68 0.11 12.54 -1.37
CA CYS A 68 -0.55 13.02 -2.57
C CYS A 68 -2.03 12.67 -2.42
N ASP A 69 -2.93 13.66 -2.38
CA ASP A 69 -4.35 13.37 -2.63
C ASP A 69 -4.49 12.71 -4.01
N HIS A 70 -5.65 12.12 -4.33
CA HIS A 70 -6.00 11.65 -5.69
C HIS A 70 -5.77 12.71 -6.80
N LYS A 71 -5.58 13.98 -6.40
CA LYS A 71 -5.23 15.14 -7.22
C LYS A 71 -3.71 15.40 -7.37
N GLY A 72 -2.83 14.51 -6.91
CA GLY A 72 -1.38 14.64 -7.07
C GLY A 72 -0.73 15.85 -6.38
N SER A 73 -1.46 16.57 -5.52
CA SER A 73 -0.95 17.79 -4.89
C SER A 73 -0.35 17.48 -3.52
N PRO A 74 0.92 17.87 -3.26
CA PRO A 74 1.52 17.72 -1.93
C PRO A 74 0.87 18.70 -0.95
N LYS A 75 0.24 18.18 0.12
CA LYS A 75 -0.21 19.04 1.24
C LYS A 75 0.99 19.46 2.07
N ASN A 76 1.30 20.75 2.06
CA ASN A 76 2.07 21.34 3.15
C ASN A 76 1.21 21.31 4.41
N LYS A 77 1.74 20.80 5.53
CA LYS A 77 1.12 21.01 6.84
C LYS A 77 1.25 22.49 7.16
N SER A 78 0.22 23.26 6.86
CA SER A 78 0.04 24.58 7.46
C SER A 78 -0.14 24.36 8.96
N ASN A 79 0.66 25.10 9.72
CA ASN A 79 0.73 25.23 11.18
C ASN A 79 -0.61 25.02 11.91
#